data_AF-A0A495ZMA5-F1
#
_entry.id   AF-A0A495ZMA5-F1
#
_cell.length_a   1.000
_cell.length_b   1.000
_cell.length_c   1.000
_cell.angle_alpha   90.00
_cell.angle_beta   90.00
_cell.angle_gamma   90.00
#
_symmetry.space_group_name_H-M   'P 1'
#
loop_
_entity.id
_entity.type
_entity.pdbx_description
1 polymer ?
#
loop_
_entity_poly.entity_id
_entity_poly.type
_entity_poly.pdbx_seq_one_letter_code
_entity_poly.pdbx_strand_id
1 'polypeptide(L)'
;MDPIQTVKIHDVEDGEIYTAKIQKNGKRWIGWIHEHPKVKCEADTQDALLKTLERTLYQVLETDWQAWDKQLEEDVKAGKLNSTLERVSADFHAGKCEDLAVFLSRNVTDK
;
A
#
# COMPACT_ATOMS: atom_id res chain seq x y z
N MET A 1 27.84 3.07 12.89
CA MET A 1 26.55 3.21 12.20
C MET A 1 25.79 4.29 12.94
N ASP A 2 25.31 5.28 12.22
CA ASP A 2 24.61 6.41 12.83
C ASP A 2 23.18 6.00 13.22
N PRO A 3 22.52 6.73 14.14
CA PRO A 3 21.11 6.47 14.45
C PRO A 3 20.23 6.62 13.19
N ILE A 4 19.17 5.82 13.14
CA ILE A 4 18.16 5.91 12.07
C ILE A 4 17.43 7.25 12.23
N GLN A 5 17.36 8.00 11.16
CA GLN A 5 16.60 9.24 11.06
C GLN A 5 15.30 8.97 10.30
N THR A 6 14.24 9.67 10.69
CA THR A 6 12.94 9.60 10.03
C THR A 6 12.69 10.90 9.27
N VAL A 7 12.40 10.79 7.98
CA VAL A 7 12.12 11.91 7.09
C VAL A 7 10.75 11.69 6.44
N LYS A 8 9.99 12.76 6.25
CA LYS A 8 8.72 12.73 5.52
C LYS A 8 8.98 13.02 4.05
N ILE A 9 8.49 12.15 3.17
CA ILE A 9 8.50 12.34 1.72
C ILE A 9 7.06 12.57 1.31
N HIS A 10 6.81 13.66 0.59
CA HIS A 10 5.49 14.01 0.10
C HIS A 10 5.38 13.52 -1.33
N ASP A 11 4.38 12.72 -1.61
CA ASP A 11 4.01 12.46 -3.00
C ASP A 11 3.21 13.66 -3.53
N VAL A 12 3.69 14.25 -4.61
CA VAL A 12 3.08 15.43 -5.22
C VAL A 12 1.86 15.07 -6.05
N GLU A 13 1.77 13.82 -6.55
CA GLU A 13 0.65 13.40 -7.40
C GLU A 13 -0.58 13.01 -6.57
N ASP A 14 -0.42 12.13 -5.58
CA ASP A 14 -1.53 11.64 -4.75
C ASP A 14 -1.73 12.43 -3.44
N GLY A 15 -0.81 13.34 -3.10
CA GLY A 15 -0.88 14.16 -1.88
C GLY A 15 -0.64 13.37 -0.59
N GLU A 16 -0.17 12.13 -0.69
CA GLU A 16 0.12 11.27 0.45
C GLU A 16 1.49 11.57 1.08
N ILE A 17 1.62 11.28 2.38
CA ILE A 17 2.86 11.51 3.13
C ILE A 17 3.43 10.16 3.55
N TYR A 18 4.61 9.86 3.02
CA TYR A 18 5.36 8.63 3.29
C TYR A 18 6.47 8.85 4.32
N THR A 19 6.79 7.79 5.06
CA THR A 19 7.80 7.82 6.11
C THR A 19 9.07 7.13 5.64
N ALA A 20 10.09 7.90 5.27
CA ALA A 20 11.40 7.37 4.96
C ALA A 20 12.24 7.19 6.23
N LYS A 21 12.84 6.01 6.39
CA LYS A 21 13.88 5.74 7.39
C LYS A 21 15.22 5.76 6.69
N ILE A 22 16.13 6.63 7.13
CA ILE A 22 17.46 6.78 6.55
C ILE A 22 18.53 6.58 7.61
N GLN A 23 19.69 6.06 7.21
CA GLN A 23 20.81 5.79 8.09
C GLN A 23 22.12 5.99 7.34
N LYS A 24 23.09 6.65 7.99
CA LYS A 24 24.45 6.74 7.45
C LYS A 24 25.24 5.47 7.82
N ASN A 25 25.70 4.78 6.79
CA ASN A 25 26.53 3.59 6.90
C ASN A 25 27.94 3.88 6.34
N GLY A 26 28.82 4.35 7.20
CA GLY A 26 30.19 4.74 6.83
C GLY A 26 30.18 5.98 5.94
N LYS A 27 30.58 5.81 4.66
CA LYS A 27 30.59 6.90 3.66
C LYS A 27 29.29 7.01 2.88
N ARG A 28 28.40 6.00 2.94
CA ARG A 28 27.14 5.96 2.19
C ARG A 28 25.94 6.18 3.09
N TRP A 29 24.85 6.61 2.49
CA TRP A 29 23.53 6.69 3.08
C TRP A 29 22.68 5.55 2.54
N ILE A 30 21.94 4.90 3.43
CA ILE A 30 20.97 3.86 3.10
C ILE A 30 19.62 4.33 3.59
N GLY A 31 18.57 4.14 2.82
CA GLY A 31 17.22 4.45 3.26
C GLY A 31 16.17 3.56 2.64
N TRP A 32 15.00 3.53 3.28
CA TRP A 32 13.84 2.78 2.84
C TRP A 32 12.54 3.47 3.28
N ILE A 33 11.45 3.19 2.57
CA ILE A 33 10.11 3.66 2.92
C ILE A 33 9.50 2.69 3.94
N HIS A 34 8.93 3.20 5.03
CA HIS A 34 8.38 2.38 6.10
C HIS A 34 7.16 1.59 5.64
N GLU A 35 6.31 2.25 4.85
CA GLU A 35 5.08 1.74 4.26
C GLU A 35 5.37 0.77 3.11
N HIS A 36 6.45 1.03 2.36
CA HIS A 36 6.93 0.19 1.27
C HIS A 36 8.39 -0.25 1.48
N PRO A 37 8.67 -1.25 2.34
CA PRO A 37 10.04 -1.68 2.64
C PRO A 37 10.83 -2.19 1.42
N LYS A 38 10.15 -2.52 0.33
CA LYS A 38 10.75 -2.88 -0.96
C LYS A 38 11.44 -1.69 -1.65
N VAL A 39 10.98 -0.47 -1.38
CA VAL A 39 11.61 0.77 -1.82
C VAL A 39 12.79 1.04 -0.90
N LYS A 40 13.97 0.55 -1.31
CA LYS A 40 15.23 0.71 -0.60
C LYS A 40 16.30 1.22 -1.56
N CYS A 41 17.01 2.26 -1.16
CA CYS A 41 18.06 2.88 -1.95
C CYS A 41 19.32 3.15 -1.12
N GLU A 42 20.44 3.31 -1.80
CA GLU A 42 21.68 3.82 -1.22
C GLU A 42 22.29 4.91 -2.10
N ALA A 43 22.92 5.91 -1.48
CA ALA A 43 23.60 6.99 -2.18
C ALA A 43 24.75 7.55 -1.35
N ASP A 44 25.67 8.30 -1.98
CA ASP A 44 26.82 8.87 -1.28
C ASP A 44 26.46 10.10 -0.42
N THR A 45 25.34 10.78 -0.71
CA THR A 45 24.84 11.93 0.06
C THR A 45 23.39 11.72 0.48
N GLN A 46 22.99 12.39 1.57
CA GLN A 46 21.62 12.35 2.06
C GLN A 46 20.62 12.90 1.03
N ASP A 47 20.94 14.03 0.39
CA ASP A 47 20.08 14.64 -0.64
C ASP A 47 19.90 13.71 -1.86
N ALA A 48 20.98 13.08 -2.34
CA ALA A 48 20.91 12.12 -3.42
C ALA A 48 20.08 10.88 -3.04
N LEU A 49 20.19 10.42 -1.78
CA LEU A 49 19.36 9.33 -1.27
C LEU A 49 17.88 9.71 -1.27
N LEU A 50 17.52 10.89 -0.75
CA LEU A 50 16.13 11.33 -0.67
C LEU A 50 15.50 11.47 -2.06
N LYS A 51 16.19 12.10 -3.00
CA LYS A 51 15.73 12.21 -4.41
C LYS A 51 15.55 10.86 -5.08
N THR A 52 16.45 9.92 -4.79
CA THR A 52 16.35 8.56 -5.34
C THR A 52 15.19 7.80 -4.71
N LEU A 53 15.00 7.90 -3.40
CA LEU A 53 13.86 7.29 -2.69
C LEU A 53 12.53 7.82 -3.20
N GLU A 54 12.39 9.14 -3.36
CA GLU A 54 11.19 9.78 -3.90
C GLU A 54 10.86 9.26 -5.31
N ARG A 55 11.83 9.29 -6.22
CA ARG A 55 11.65 8.79 -7.59
C ARG A 55 11.31 7.28 -7.63
N THR A 56 11.99 6.47 -6.82
CA THR A 56 11.76 5.03 -6.78
C THR A 56 10.42 4.69 -6.13
N LEU A 57 10.00 5.43 -5.10
CA LEU A 57 8.66 5.31 -4.50
C LEU A 57 7.60 5.58 -5.56
N TYR A 58 7.71 6.70 -6.27
CA TYR A 58 6.79 7.07 -7.33
C TYR A 58 6.65 5.97 -8.40
N GLN A 59 7.78 5.45 -8.90
CA GLN A 59 7.77 4.36 -9.89
C GLN A 59 7.08 3.09 -9.37
N VAL A 60 7.25 2.76 -8.10
CA VAL A 60 6.62 1.59 -7.49
C VAL A 60 5.12 1.79 -7.37
N LEU A 61 4.68 2.96 -6.90
CA LEU A 61 3.26 3.30 -6.78
C LEU A 61 2.57 3.29 -8.15
N GLU A 62 3.18 3.93 -9.16
CA GLU A 62 2.67 3.94 -10.53
C GLU A 62 2.56 2.52 -11.12
N THR A 63 3.57 1.67 -10.87
CA THR A 63 3.54 0.27 -11.34
C THR A 63 2.43 -0.51 -10.66
N ASP A 64 2.25 -0.33 -9.34
CA ASP A 64 1.19 -0.99 -8.58
C ASP A 64 -0.19 -0.52 -9.07
N TRP A 65 -0.36 0.78 -9.35
CA TRP A 65 -1.58 1.34 -9.90
C TRP A 65 -1.92 0.79 -11.30
N GLN A 66 -0.96 0.77 -12.22
CA GLN A 66 -1.15 0.19 -13.56
C GLN A 66 -1.50 -1.31 -13.49
N ALA A 67 -0.89 -2.05 -12.57
CA ALA A 67 -1.22 -3.46 -12.37
C ALA A 67 -2.65 -3.65 -11.86
N TRP A 68 -3.10 -2.79 -10.94
CA TRP A 68 -4.47 -2.79 -10.43
C TRP A 68 -5.47 -2.45 -11.52
N ASP A 69 -5.21 -1.42 -12.33
CA ASP A 69 -6.08 -1.01 -13.43
C ASP A 69 -6.27 -2.15 -14.45
N LYS A 70 -5.16 -2.78 -14.86
CA LYS A 70 -5.20 -3.93 -15.76
C LYS A 70 -6.00 -5.10 -15.17
N GLN A 71 -5.77 -5.45 -13.90
CA GLN A 71 -6.50 -6.54 -13.26
C GLN A 71 -8.00 -6.23 -13.16
N LEU A 72 -8.34 -4.98 -12.87
CA LEU A 72 -9.72 -4.52 -12.80
C LEU A 72 -10.42 -4.68 -14.15
N GLU A 73 -9.78 -4.26 -15.24
CA GLU A 73 -10.32 -4.47 -16.58
C GLU A 73 -10.54 -5.95 -16.90
N GLU A 74 -9.58 -6.81 -16.57
CA GLU A 74 -9.68 -8.25 -16.77
C GLU A 74 -10.84 -8.85 -15.96
N ASP A 75 -11.02 -8.40 -14.72
CA ASP A 75 -12.09 -8.86 -13.83
C ASP A 75 -13.48 -8.41 -14.30
N VAL A 76 -13.57 -7.18 -14.83
CA VAL A 76 -14.77 -6.66 -15.47
C VAL A 76 -15.10 -7.48 -16.72
N LYS A 77 -14.12 -7.72 -17.61
CA LYS A 77 -14.28 -8.52 -18.83
C LYS A 77 -14.66 -9.96 -18.51
N ALA A 78 -14.10 -10.54 -17.44
CA ALA A 78 -14.42 -11.88 -16.96
C ALA A 78 -15.78 -11.95 -16.25
N GLY A 79 -16.47 -10.83 -16.04
CA GLY A 79 -17.78 -10.78 -15.38
C GLY A 79 -17.72 -11.14 -13.89
N LYS A 80 -16.53 -11.10 -13.25
CA LYS A 80 -16.36 -11.47 -11.84
C LYS A 80 -17.25 -10.62 -10.93
N LEU A 81 -17.39 -9.33 -11.23
CA LEU A 81 -18.28 -8.42 -10.50
C LEU A 81 -19.74 -8.86 -10.61
N ASN A 82 -20.21 -9.20 -11.81
CA ASN A 82 -21.59 -9.66 -12.02
C ASN A 82 -21.85 -10.98 -11.29
N SER A 83 -20.94 -11.96 -11.41
CA SER A 83 -21.07 -13.24 -10.70
C SER A 83 -21.05 -13.07 -9.18
N THR A 84 -20.26 -12.11 -8.68
CA THR A 84 -20.20 -11.79 -7.24
C THR A 84 -21.51 -11.15 -6.80
N LEU A 85 -22.07 -10.24 -7.58
CA LEU A 85 -23.36 -9.62 -7.31
C LEU A 85 -24.49 -10.65 -7.27
N GLU A 86 -24.58 -11.52 -8.29
CA GLU A 86 -25.60 -12.58 -8.34
C GLU A 86 -25.53 -13.50 -7.12
N ARG A 87 -24.31 -13.90 -6.72
CA ARG A 87 -24.10 -14.70 -5.52
C ARG A 87 -24.55 -13.99 -4.25
N VAL A 88 -24.15 -12.73 -4.06
CA VAL A 88 -24.51 -11.93 -2.88
C VAL A 88 -26.02 -11.73 -2.81
N SER A 89 -26.67 -11.43 -3.94
CA SER A 89 -28.12 -11.33 -4.01
C SER A 89 -28.82 -12.65 -3.69
N ALA A 90 -28.32 -13.78 -4.19
CA ALA A 90 -28.88 -15.09 -3.87
C ALA A 90 -28.76 -15.44 -2.39
N ASP A 91 -27.60 -15.16 -1.76
CA ASP A 91 -27.40 -15.37 -0.33
C ASP A 91 -28.31 -14.45 0.50
N PHE A 92 -28.49 -13.20 0.08
CA PHE A 92 -29.44 -12.27 0.70
C PHE A 92 -30.88 -12.80 0.63
N HIS A 93 -31.33 -13.23 -0.56
CA HIS A 93 -32.67 -13.80 -0.73
C HIS A 93 -32.86 -15.14 0.00
N ALA A 94 -31.79 -15.91 0.20
CA ALA A 94 -31.80 -17.12 1.01
C ALA A 94 -31.75 -16.84 2.53
N GLY A 95 -31.73 -15.57 2.94
CA GLY A 95 -31.65 -15.17 4.35
C GLY A 95 -30.28 -15.44 4.98
N LYS A 96 -29.24 -15.69 4.18
CA LYS A 96 -27.86 -15.86 4.65
C LYS A 96 -27.20 -14.51 4.90
N CYS A 97 -27.88 -13.66 5.67
CA CYS A 97 -27.38 -12.37 6.10
C CYS A 97 -27.48 -12.31 7.62
N GLU A 98 -26.46 -11.73 8.24
CA GLU A 98 -26.43 -11.48 9.67
C GLU A 98 -26.39 -9.97 9.89
N ASP A 99 -27.03 -9.52 10.97
CA ASP A 99 -26.94 -8.13 11.39
C ASP A 99 -25.49 -7.81 11.77
N LEU A 100 -24.99 -6.67 11.28
CA LEU A 100 -23.59 -6.31 11.48
C LEU A 100 -23.25 -6.06 12.96
N ALA A 101 -24.19 -5.50 13.73
CA ALA A 101 -23.98 -5.30 15.17
C ALA A 101 -23.96 -6.65 15.91
N VAL A 102 -24.81 -7.60 15.52
CA VAL A 102 -24.79 -8.97 16.04
C VAL A 102 -23.47 -9.67 15.71
N PHE A 103 -23.03 -9.65 14.44
CA PHE A 103 -21.76 -10.24 14.01
C PHE A 103 -20.57 -9.65 14.77
N LEU A 104 -20.51 -8.32 14.89
CA LEU A 104 -19.42 -7.65 15.61
C LEU A 104 -19.46 -7.95 17.11
N SER A 105 -20.63 -7.93 17.76
CA SER A 105 -20.75 -8.25 19.18
C SER A 105 -20.24 -9.65 19.53
N ARG A 106 -20.41 -10.61 18.60
CA ARG A 106 -20.00 -12.00 18.76
C ARG A 106 -18.50 -12.22 18.52
N ASN A 107 -17.90 -11.45 17.61
CA ASN A 107 -16.48 -11.59 17.22
C ASN A 107 -15.54 -10.60 17.94
N VAL A 108 -16.07 -9.57 18.61
CA VAL A 108 -15.28 -8.65 19.45
C VAL A 108 -14.97 -9.26 20.82
N THR A 109 -15.74 -10.26 21.28
CA THR A 109 -15.47 -10.98 22.54
C THR A 109 -14.32 -11.98 22.50
N ASP A 110 -13.63 -12.15 21.37
CA ASP A 110 -12.52 -13.11 21.19
C ASP A 110 -11.13 -12.43 21.08
N LYS A 111 -10.94 -11.26 21.72
CA LYS A 111 -9.63 -10.61 21.86
C LYS A 111 -9.30 -10.23 23.30
#